data_AF-A0A945YS03-F1
#
_entry.id   AF-A0A945YS03-F1
#
_cell.length_a   1.000
_cell.length_b   1.000
_cell.length_c   1.000
_cell.angle_alpha   90.00
_cell.angle_beta   90.00
_cell.angle_gamma   90.00
#
_symmetry.space_group_name_H-M   'P 1'
#
loop_
_entity.id
_entity.type
_entity.pdbx_description
1 polymer ?
#
loop_
_entity_poly.entity_id
_entity_poly.type
_entity_poly.pdbx_seq_one_letter_code
_entity_poly.pdbx_strand_id
1 'polypeptide(L)'
;MKKISHIFFSMQTMGTLMLIFAFAIGTATFIENDFGATGAKAVVYNALWFNILLILLAINLTGRIILDKLYMPKKFTIFLFHFSFLIILIGAGIT
;
A
#
# COMPACT_ATOMS: atom_id res chain seq x y z
N MET A 1 21.55 1.93 -12.50
CA MET A 1 20.95 2.22 -11.17
C MET A 1 19.84 3.29 -11.20
N LYS A 2 19.95 4.38 -11.99
CA LYS A 2 18.88 5.43 -12.07
C LYS A 2 17.54 4.96 -12.67
N LYS A 3 17.52 3.96 -13.57
CA LYS A 3 16.28 3.49 -14.24
C LYS A 3 15.37 2.67 -13.33
N ILE A 4 15.93 1.76 -12.52
CA ILE A 4 15.15 0.84 -11.68
C ILE A 4 14.47 1.60 -10.54
N SER A 5 15.17 2.52 -9.88
CA SER A 5 14.56 3.39 -8.86
C SER A 5 13.45 4.26 -9.43
N HIS A 6 13.61 4.77 -10.66
CA HIS A 6 12.60 5.60 -11.31
C HIS A 6 11.32 4.82 -11.69
N ILE A 7 11.44 3.50 -11.90
CA ILE A 7 10.28 2.62 -12.15
C ILE A 7 9.61 2.26 -10.82
N PHE A 8 10.38 1.76 -9.85
CA PHE A 8 9.84 1.34 -8.55
C PHE A 8 9.20 2.48 -7.76
N PHE A 9 9.72 3.71 -7.89
CA PHE A 9 9.16 4.91 -7.25
C PHE A 9 8.44 5.79 -8.27
N SER A 10 7.70 5.19 -9.20
CA SER A 10 6.85 5.90 -10.16
C SER A 10 5.40 6.07 -9.64
N MET A 11 4.64 6.97 -10.26
CA MET A 11 3.24 7.24 -9.86
C MET A 11 2.32 6.20 -10.50
N GLN A 12 2.73 5.71 -11.67
CA GLN A 12 2.15 4.57 -12.34
C GLN A 12 2.25 3.32 -11.45
N THR A 13 3.44 3.03 -10.88
CA THR A 13 3.63 1.90 -9.96
C THR A 13 2.78 2.04 -8.70
N MET A 14 2.69 3.26 -8.13
CA MET A 14 1.79 3.51 -7.00
C MET A 14 0.34 3.15 -7.35
N GLY A 15 -0.16 3.66 -8.48
CA GLY A 15 -1.51 3.37 -8.96
C GLY A 15 -1.74 1.86 -9.18
N THR A 16 -0.79 1.17 -9.81
CA THR A 16 -0.88 -0.27 -10.03
C THR A 16 -0.93 -1.04 -8.71
N LEU A 17 -0.04 -0.73 -7.75
CA LEU A 17 -0.02 -1.38 -6.44
C LEU A 17 -1.32 -1.10 -5.66
N MET A 18 -1.86 0.12 -5.74
CA MET A 18 -3.14 0.48 -5.14
C MET A 18 -4.32 -0.28 -5.74
N LEU A 19 -4.33 -0.50 -7.06
CA LEU A 19 -5.37 -1.32 -7.71
C LEU A 19 -5.30 -2.77 -7.26
N ILE A 20 -4.09 -3.36 -7.21
CA ILE A 20 -3.90 -4.72 -6.71
C ILE A 20 -4.38 -4.82 -5.26
N PHE A 21 -4.05 -3.85 -4.41
CA PHE A 21 -4.52 -3.78 -3.03
C PHE A 21 -6.06 -3.69 -2.96
N ALA A 22 -6.69 -2.84 -3.77
CA ALA A 22 -8.14 -2.71 -3.81
C ALA A 22 -8.84 -4.02 -4.22
N PHE A 23 -8.32 -4.71 -5.25
CA PHE A 23 -8.83 -6.02 -5.64
C PHE A 23 -8.61 -7.08 -4.56
N ALA A 24 -7.45 -7.09 -3.90
CA ALA A 24 -7.15 -8.01 -2.81
C ALA A 24 -8.12 -7.83 -1.62
N ILE A 25 -8.36 -6.60 -1.18
CA ILE A 25 -9.31 -6.33 -0.09
C ILE A 25 -10.76 -6.61 -0.52
N GLY A 26 -11.15 -6.22 -1.73
CA GLY A 26 -12.49 -6.51 -2.24
C GLY A 26 -12.78 -8.01 -2.35
N THR A 27 -11.80 -8.80 -2.81
CA THR A 27 -11.93 -10.27 -2.82
C THR A 27 -11.93 -10.85 -1.40
N ALA A 28 -11.13 -10.31 -0.48
CA ALA A 28 -11.14 -10.72 0.93
C ALA A 28 -12.52 -10.53 1.57
N THR A 29 -13.27 -9.49 1.22
CA THR A 29 -14.64 -9.27 1.70
C THR A 29 -15.58 -10.40 1.31
N PHE A 30 -15.51 -10.90 0.06
CA PHE A 30 -16.33 -12.05 -0.37
C PHE A 30 -15.87 -13.34 0.30
N ILE A 31 -14.56 -13.55 0.43
CA ILE A 31 -14.02 -14.72 1.15
C ILE A 31 -14.48 -14.71 2.61
N GLU A 32 -14.51 -13.54 3.25
CA GLU A 32 -14.99 -13.39 4.62
C GLU A 32 -16.48 -13.70 4.74
N ASN A 33 -17.29 -13.30 3.75
CA ASN A 33 -18.71 -13.63 3.71
C ASN A 33 -18.96 -15.15 3.61
N ASP A 34 -18.17 -15.85 2.78
CA ASP A 34 -18.41 -17.26 2.46
C ASP A 34 -17.72 -18.23 3.44
N PHE A 35 -16.54 -17.86 3.94
CA PHE A 35 -15.66 -18.71 4.75
C PHE A 35 -15.34 -18.13 6.13
N GLY A 36 -15.95 -16.99 6.48
CA GLY A 36 -15.73 -16.28 7.74
C GLY A 36 -14.39 -15.55 7.81
N ALA A 37 -14.21 -14.77 8.88
CA ALA A 37 -13.01 -13.98 9.12
C ALA A 37 -11.71 -14.82 9.15
N THR A 38 -11.78 -16.05 9.68
CA THR A 38 -10.63 -16.96 9.73
C THR A 38 -10.17 -17.36 8.32
N GLY A 39 -11.10 -17.61 7.39
CA GLY A 39 -10.80 -17.93 6.00
C GLY A 39 -10.13 -16.76 5.28
N ALA A 40 -10.70 -15.56 5.42
CA ALA A 40 -10.12 -14.35 4.82
C ALA A 40 -8.72 -14.03 5.37
N LYS A 41 -8.51 -14.21 6.69
CA LYS A 41 -7.19 -14.05 7.30
C LYS A 41 -6.17 -15.06 6.77
N ALA A 42 -6.53 -16.32 6.65
CA ALA A 42 -5.62 -17.36 6.19
C ALA A 42 -5.14 -17.14 4.74
N VAL A 43 -6.04 -16.69 3.86
CA VAL A 43 -5.76 -16.60 2.41
C VAL A 43 -5.25 -15.22 2.00
N VAL A 44 -5.70 -14.16 2.66
CA VAL A 44 -5.37 -12.78 2.30
C VAL A 44 -4.58 -12.10 3.41
N TYR A 45 -5.21 -11.76 4.55
CA TYR A 45 -4.61 -10.81 5.49
C TYR A 45 -3.28 -11.27 6.11
N ASN A 46 -3.15 -12.56 6.43
CA ASN A 46 -1.91 -13.13 6.99
C ASN A 46 -1.02 -13.78 5.94
N ALA A 47 -1.41 -13.74 4.66
CA ALA A 47 -0.66 -14.39 3.60
C ALA A 47 0.59 -13.60 3.23
N LEU A 48 1.68 -14.32 2.94
CA LEU A 48 2.98 -13.70 2.62
C LEU A 48 2.89 -12.74 1.42
N TRP A 49 2.13 -13.10 0.39
CA TRP A 49 1.98 -12.29 -0.82
C TRP A 49 1.32 -10.94 -0.51
N PHE A 50 0.35 -10.92 0.40
CA PHE A 50 -0.34 -9.70 0.79
C PHE A 50 0.55 -8.82 1.65
N ASN A 51 1.29 -9.41 2.60
CA ASN A 51 2.30 -8.69 3.37
C ASN A 51 3.39 -8.06 2.48
N ILE A 52 3.86 -8.78 1.45
CA ILE A 52 4.78 -8.23 0.45
C ILE A 52 4.15 -7.05 -0.29
N LEU A 53 2.87 -7.14 -0.67
CA LEU A 53 2.14 -6.04 -1.31
C LEU A 53 2.11 -4.79 -0.41
N LEU A 54 1.78 -4.95 0.88
CA LEU A 54 1.75 -3.83 1.84
C LEU A 54 3.13 -3.18 1.99
N ILE A 55 4.19 -3.99 2.09
CA ILE A 55 5.57 -3.50 2.19
C ILE A 55 5.98 -2.74 0.92
N LEU A 56 5.65 -3.27 -0.27
CA LEU A 56 5.92 -2.58 -1.54
C LEU A 56 5.19 -1.24 -1.62
N LEU A 57 3.94 -1.19 -1.14
CA LEU A 57 3.13 0.03 -1.11
C LEU A 57 3.73 1.06 -0.15
N ALA A 58 4.15 0.63 1.05
CA ALA A 58 4.81 1.49 2.03
C ALA A 58 6.14 2.05 1.52
N ILE A 59 6.98 1.20 0.89
CA ILE A 59 8.25 1.61 0.29
C ILE A 59 7.99 2.62 -0.84
N ASN A 60 7.06 2.32 -1.76
CA ASN A 60 6.74 3.20 -2.88
C ASN A 60 6.24 4.58 -2.41
N LEU A 61 5.28 4.63 -1.47
CA LEU A 61 4.76 5.86 -0.89
C LEU A 61 5.85 6.68 -0.19
N THR A 62 6.69 6.03 0.62
CA THR A 62 7.80 6.68 1.33
C THR A 62 8.79 7.29 0.33
N GLY A 63 9.17 6.52 -0.69
CA GLY A 63 10.03 7.01 -1.75
C GLY A 63 9.42 8.19 -2.50
N ARG A 64 8.11 8.18 -2.77
CA ARG A 64 7.40 9.31 -3.39
C ARG A 64 7.39 10.56 -2.54
N ILE A 65 7.14 10.43 -1.24
CA ILE A 65 7.20 11.57 -0.30
C ILE A 65 8.57 12.25 -0.35
N ILE A 66 9.65 11.47 -0.36
CA ILE A 66 11.02 11.97 -0.34
C ILE A 66 11.43 12.55 -1.71
N LEU A 67 11.22 11.80 -2.79
CA LEU A 67 11.63 12.18 -4.15
C LEU A 67 10.89 13.43 -4.65
N ASP A 68 9.59 13.51 -4.40
CA ASP A 68 8.77 14.66 -4.84
C ASP A 68 8.76 15.80 -3.82
N LYS A 69 9.51 15.64 -2.71
CA LYS A 69 9.65 16.58 -1.60
C LYS A 69 8.30 17.07 -1.09
N LEU A 70 7.39 16.13 -0.82
CA LEU A 70 6.02 16.47 -0.44
C LEU A 70 5.94 17.19 0.91
N TYR A 71 6.94 17.00 1.77
CA TYR A 71 7.09 17.67 3.07
C TYR A 71 7.26 19.21 2.99
N MET A 72 7.36 19.78 1.78
CA MET A 72 7.44 21.23 1.59
C MET A 72 6.07 21.89 1.83
N PRO A 73 6.00 23.10 2.45
CA PRO A 73 4.72 23.72 2.84
C PRO A 73 3.71 23.85 1.70
N LYS A 74 4.18 24.14 0.48
CA LYS A 74 3.35 24.26 -0.74
C LYS A 74 2.65 22.96 -1.15
N LYS A 75 3.09 21.81 -0.64
CA LYS A 75 2.57 20.47 -0.95
C LYS A 75 2.05 19.75 0.30
N PHE A 76 1.85 20.46 1.41
CA PHE A 76 1.52 19.86 2.70
C PHE A 76 0.25 19.00 2.68
N THR A 77 -0.80 19.44 1.98
CA THR A 77 -2.03 18.66 1.82
C THR A 77 -1.78 17.32 1.11
N ILE A 78 -0.93 17.32 0.07
CA ILE A 78 -0.57 16.12 -0.67
C ILE A 78 0.29 15.20 0.21
N PHE A 79 1.22 15.77 0.97
CA PHE A 79 2.00 15.02 1.96
C PHE A 79 1.12 14.34 2.99
N LEU A 80 0.16 15.06 3.58
CA LEU A 80 -0.72 14.51 4.60
C LEU A 80 -1.53 13.32 4.05
N PHE A 81 -2.00 13.42 2.80
CA PHE A 81 -2.70 12.33 2.13
C PHE A 81 -1.82 11.10 1.90
N HIS A 82 -0.56 11.26 1.49
CA HIS A 82 0.33 10.10 1.32
C HIS A 82 0.77 9.51 2.66
N PHE A 83 0.99 10.38 3.65
CA PHE A 83 1.41 10.00 4.98
C PHE A 83 0.30 9.25 5.73
N SER A 84 -0.97 9.60 5.55
CA SER A 84 -2.08 8.85 6.16
C SER A 84 -2.14 7.40 5.68
N PHE A 85 -1.86 7.12 4.40
CA PHE A 85 -1.75 5.74 3.91
C PHE A 85 -0.62 4.98 4.60
N LEU A 86 0.53 5.61 4.87
CA LEU A 86 1.61 4.97 5.62
C LEU A 86 1.16 4.59 7.04
N ILE A 87 0.41 5.46 7.72
CA ILE A 87 -0.15 5.15 9.04
C ILE A 87 -1.13 3.98 8.95
N ILE A 88 -2.02 3.96 7.95
CA ILE A 88 -2.99 2.88 7.74
C ILE A 88 -2.28 1.54 7.51
N LEU A 89 -1.23 1.52 6.69
CA LEU A 89 -0.43 0.32 6.44
C LEU A 89 0.29 -0.19 7.69
N ILE A 90 0.82 0.72 8.52
CA ILE A 90 1.44 0.35 9.80
C ILE A 90 0.39 -0.27 10.73
N GLY A 91 -0.81 0.32 10.82
CA GLY A 91 -1.91 -0.24 11.60
C GLY A 91 -2.28 -1.65 11.14
N ALA A 92 -2.39 -1.86 9.82
CA ALA A 92 -2.69 -3.16 9.24
C ALA A 92 -1.63 -4.23 9.53
N GLY A 93 -0.35 -3.84 9.68
CA GLY A 93 0.73 -4.78 10.02
C GLY A 93 0.81 -5.18 11.49
N ILE A 94 0.07 -4.50 12.39
CA ILE A 94 0.08 -4.78 13.83
C ILE A 94 -1.08 -5.72 14.25
N THR A 95 -2.18 -5.72 13.50
CA THR A 95 -3.43 -6.46 13.80
C THR A 95 -3.48 -7.82 13.12
#